data_AF-A0A0Q4QP27-F1
#
_entry.id   AF-A0A0Q4QP27-F1
#
_cell.length_a   1.000
_cell.length_b   1.000
_cell.length_c   1.000
_cell.angle_alpha   90.00
_cell.angle_beta   90.00
_cell.angle_gamma   90.00
#
_symmetry.space_group_name_H-M   'P 1'
#
loop_
_entity.id
_entity.type
_entity.pdbx_description
1 polymer ?
#
loop_
_entity_poly.entity_id
_entity_poly.type
_entity_poly.pdbx_seq_one_letter_code
_entity_poly.pdbx_strand_id
1 'polypeptide(L)'
;MIASWRRAAEVDATLGAIAALGNEAAQEGRARTLDAGPVGDGVLEGVAEGWQVTLDAPLRVQANGACDPSSGQARGPDGYVQPFEVSAPFCRVRRLESRQ
;
A
#
# COMPACT_ATOMS: atom_id res chain seq x y z
N MET A 1 16.95 -20.14 2.10
CA MET A 1 16.08 -19.63 3.19
C MET A 1 16.11 -18.11 3.33
N ILE A 2 17.25 -17.40 3.21
CA ILE A 2 17.32 -15.93 3.44
C ILE A 2 16.45 -15.09 2.48
N ALA A 3 16.36 -15.46 1.20
CA ALA A 3 15.64 -14.69 0.19
C ALA A 3 14.12 -14.59 0.45
N SER A 4 13.50 -15.64 1.03
CA SER A 4 12.05 -15.63 1.32
C SER A 4 11.71 -14.71 2.50
N TRP A 5 12.57 -14.68 3.53
CA TRP A 5 12.40 -13.80 4.69
C TRP A 5 12.58 -12.33 4.30
N ARG A 6 13.60 -12.03 3.48
CA ARG A 6 13.82 -10.67 2.98
C ARG A 6 12.62 -10.17 2.18
N ARG A 7 12.11 -10.98 1.24
CA ARG A 7 10.91 -10.63 0.47
C ARG A 7 9.70 -10.38 1.36
N ALA A 8 9.46 -11.23 2.35
CA ALA A 8 8.35 -11.06 3.28
C ALA A 8 8.43 -9.72 4.01
N ALA A 9 9.63 -9.33 4.47
CA ALA A 9 9.85 -8.04 5.12
C ALA A 9 9.67 -6.84 4.17
N GLU A 10 10.12 -6.95 2.92
CA GLU A 10 9.95 -5.90 1.91
C GLU A 10 8.47 -5.69 1.53
N VAL A 11 7.71 -6.78 1.42
CA VAL A 11 6.24 -6.71 1.27
C VAL A 11 5.63 -6.01 2.48
N ASP A 12 6.01 -6.40 3.71
CA ASP A 12 5.46 -5.79 4.93
C ASP A 12 5.74 -4.29 4.99
N ALA A 13 6.96 -3.86 4.65
CA ALA A 13 7.32 -2.46 4.58
C ALA A 13 6.45 -1.70 3.55
N THR A 14 6.31 -2.26 2.35
CA THR A 14 5.53 -1.65 1.26
C THR A 14 4.04 -1.53 1.62
N LEU A 15 3.45 -2.58 2.20
CA LEU A 15 2.05 -2.54 2.64
C LEU A 15 1.85 -1.67 3.89
N GLY A 16 2.86 -1.62 4.76
CA GLY A 16 2.91 -0.71 5.91
C GLY A 16 2.86 0.76 5.50
N ALA A 17 3.58 1.14 4.44
CA ALA A 17 3.55 2.49 3.87
C ALA A 17 2.14 2.89 3.40
N ILE A 18 1.40 1.96 2.78
CA ILE A 18 0.00 2.20 2.37
C ILE A 18 -0.89 2.39 3.61
N ALA A 19 -0.71 1.57 4.64
CA ALA A 19 -1.48 1.67 5.88
C ALA A 19 -1.18 2.98 6.64
N ALA A 20 0.05 3.49 6.55
CA ALA A 20 0.49 4.71 7.22
C ALA A 20 -0.24 5.97 6.73
N LEU A 21 -0.74 5.98 5.49
CA LEU A 21 -1.51 7.10 4.93
C LEU A 21 -2.68 7.56 5.81
N GLY A 22 -3.36 6.62 6.49
CA GLY A 22 -4.44 6.95 7.43
C GLY A 22 -3.94 7.81 8.59
N ASN A 23 -2.82 7.42 9.19
CA ASN A 23 -2.23 8.19 10.28
C ASN A 23 -1.65 9.52 9.80
N GLU A 24 -1.00 9.54 8.64
CA GLU A 24 -0.44 10.76 8.06
C GLU A 24 -1.54 11.80 7.76
N ALA A 25 -2.62 11.38 7.09
CA ALA A 25 -3.75 12.25 6.79
C ALA A 25 -4.39 12.83 8.07
N ALA A 26 -4.49 12.01 9.13
CA ALA A 26 -4.98 12.44 10.44
C ALA A 26 -4.06 13.44 11.13
N GLN A 27 -2.74 13.20 11.12
CA GLN A 27 -1.75 14.09 11.74
C GLN A 27 -1.66 15.44 11.02
N GLU A 28 -1.76 15.43 9.70
CA GLU A 28 -1.73 16.65 8.88
C GLU A 28 -3.08 17.38 8.86
N GLY A 29 -4.17 16.72 9.28
CA GLY A 29 -5.53 17.23 9.15
C GLY A 29 -5.93 17.47 7.68
N ARG A 30 -5.38 16.69 6.74
CA ARG A 30 -5.56 16.87 5.30
C ARG A 30 -5.92 15.54 4.63
N ALA A 31 -6.97 15.59 3.81
CA ALA A 31 -7.35 14.43 3.00
C ALA A 31 -6.30 14.15 1.91
N ARG A 32 -6.09 12.87 1.62
CA ARG A 32 -5.21 12.38 0.56
C ARG A 32 -6.02 11.52 -0.41
N THR A 33 -5.67 11.59 -1.68
CA THR A 33 -6.29 10.75 -2.72
C THR A 33 -5.19 10.23 -3.61
N LEU A 34 -5.15 8.91 -3.78
CA LEU A 34 -4.35 8.22 -4.77
C LEU A 34 -5.30 7.71 -5.85
N ASP A 35 -5.06 8.11 -7.10
CA ASP A 35 -5.83 7.63 -8.22
C ASP A 35 -5.54 6.15 -8.53
N ALA A 36 -6.45 5.52 -9.27
CA ALA A 36 -6.19 4.19 -9.80
C ALA A 36 -5.00 4.22 -10.77
N GLY A 37 -4.20 3.16 -10.76
CA GLY A 37 -2.98 3.05 -11.55
C GLY A 37 -1.70 3.12 -10.71
N PRO A 38 -0.54 3.35 -11.35
CA PRO A 38 0.74 3.39 -10.67
C PRO A 38 0.81 4.54 -9.67
N VAL A 39 1.22 4.23 -8.44
CA VAL A 39 1.50 5.24 -7.42
C VAL A 39 2.89 5.80 -7.67
N GLY A 40 2.99 7.13 -7.77
CA GLY A 40 4.24 7.82 -8.09
C GLY A 40 5.32 7.64 -7.01
N ASP A 41 6.57 7.75 -7.43
CA ASP A 41 7.72 7.69 -6.51
C ASP A 41 7.64 8.82 -5.47
N GLY A 42 7.96 8.49 -4.22
CA GLY A 42 7.94 9.45 -3.11
C GLY A 42 6.54 9.82 -2.58
N VAL A 43 5.46 9.26 -3.15
CA VAL A 43 4.10 9.43 -2.61
C VAL A 43 3.88 8.60 -1.36
N LEU A 44 4.49 7.41 -1.31
CA LEU A 44 4.44 6.49 -0.17
C LEU A 44 5.81 6.45 0.49
N GLU A 45 5.92 7.02 1.69
CA GLU A 45 7.14 6.94 2.47
C GLU A 45 7.30 5.53 3.08
N GLY A 46 8.51 4.96 3.01
CA GLY A 46 8.79 3.64 3.57
C GLY A 46 8.50 2.44 2.65
N VAL A 47 8.16 2.68 1.37
CA VAL A 47 8.16 1.62 0.35
C VAL A 47 9.57 1.05 0.20
N ALA A 48 9.67 -0.28 0.14
CA ALA A 48 10.96 -0.96 -0.02
C ALA A 48 11.59 -0.62 -1.39
N GLU A 49 12.93 -0.62 -1.44
CA GLU A 49 13.66 -0.24 -2.65
C GLU A 49 13.29 -1.14 -3.86
N GLY A 50 12.97 -0.51 -4.99
CA GLY A 50 12.58 -1.20 -6.22
C GLY A 50 11.16 -1.75 -6.23
N TRP A 51 10.38 -1.53 -5.16
CA TRP A 51 8.97 -1.91 -5.12
C TRP A 51 8.08 -0.83 -5.72
N GLN A 52 7.10 -1.26 -6.49
CA GLN A 52 6.10 -0.40 -7.12
C GLN A 52 4.71 -0.79 -6.63
N VAL A 53 3.86 0.21 -6.39
CA VAL A 53 2.46 0.00 -6.00
C VAL A 53 1.57 0.44 -7.16
N THR A 54 0.59 -0.41 -7.51
CA THR A 54 -0.47 -0.08 -8.47
C THR A 54 -1.81 -0.31 -7.78
N LEU A 55 -2.70 0.68 -7.86
CA LEU A 55 -4.05 0.58 -7.33
C LEU A 55 -5.04 0.18 -8.44
N ASP A 56 -5.93 -0.75 -8.15
CA ASP A 56 -7.00 -1.13 -9.08
C ASP A 56 -8.17 -0.13 -9.01
N ALA A 57 -8.35 0.50 -7.84
CA ALA A 57 -9.37 1.52 -7.58
C ALA A 57 -8.75 2.67 -6.76
N PRO A 58 -9.26 3.91 -6.88
CA PRO A 58 -8.70 5.03 -6.12
C PRO A 58 -8.73 4.77 -4.60
N LEU A 59 -7.66 5.12 -3.91
CA LEU A 59 -7.61 5.11 -2.45
C LEU A 59 -7.81 6.53 -1.93
N ARG A 60 -8.94 6.75 -1.25
CA ARG A 60 -9.27 8.04 -0.64
C ARG A 60 -9.12 7.93 0.87
N VAL A 61 -8.34 8.85 1.43
CA VAL A 61 -8.12 8.97 2.87
C VAL A 61 -8.59 10.35 3.29
N GLN A 62 -9.50 10.40 4.25
CA GLN A 62 -10.05 11.61 4.83
C GLN A 62 -9.09 12.23 5.83
N ALA A 63 -9.27 13.52 6.12
CA ALA A 63 -8.45 14.28 7.07
C ALA A 63 -8.49 13.76 8.52
N ASN A 64 -9.41 12.85 8.86
CA ASN A 64 -9.47 12.17 10.16
C ASN A 64 -8.82 10.78 10.14
N GLY A 65 -8.17 10.40 9.03
CA GLY A 65 -7.53 9.11 8.83
C GLY A 65 -8.47 7.97 8.40
N ALA A 66 -9.76 8.25 8.20
CA ALA A 66 -10.67 7.26 7.65
C ALA A 66 -10.44 7.10 6.14
N CYS A 67 -10.53 5.89 5.60
CA CYS A 67 -10.44 5.68 4.15
C CYS A 67 -11.56 4.84 3.58
N ASP A 68 -11.74 5.01 2.27
CA ASP A 68 -12.58 4.16 1.44
C ASP A 68 -11.87 2.83 1.14
N PRO A 69 -12.61 1.73 0.92
CA PRO A 69 -12.01 0.47 0.52
C PRO A 69 -11.35 0.60 -0.86
N SER A 70 -10.20 -0.07 -1.03
CA SER A 70 -9.46 -0.11 -2.29
C SER A 70 -8.70 -1.45 -2.40
N SER A 71 -8.16 -1.75 -3.57
CA SER A 71 -7.31 -2.91 -3.81
C SER A 71 -6.17 -2.52 -4.75
N GLY A 72 -5.12 -3.34 -4.75
CA GLY A 72 -4.00 -3.13 -5.64
C GLY A 72 -3.00 -4.25 -5.57
N GLN A 73 -1.85 -3.99 -6.17
CA GLN A 73 -0.75 -4.93 -6.28
C GLN A 73 0.57 -4.22 -5.97
N ALA A 74 1.40 -4.86 -5.16
CA ALA A 74 2.78 -4.46 -4.94
C ALA A 74 3.68 -5.36 -5.80
N ARG A 75 4.51 -4.75 -6.65
CA ARG A 75 5.44 -5.46 -7.54
C ARG A 75 6.87 -5.22 -7.09
N GLY A 76 7.58 -6.30 -6.81
CA GLY A 76 9.00 -6.28 -6.46
C GLY A 76 9.92 -6.22 -7.69
N PRO A 77 11.22 -5.94 -7.48
CA PRO A 77 12.19 -5.79 -8.57
C PRO A 77 12.50 -7.09 -9.33
N ASP A 78 12.21 -8.25 -8.73
CA ASP A 78 12.35 -9.58 -9.33
C ASP A 78 11.09 -10.02 -10.10
N GLY A 79 10.12 -9.13 -10.29
CA GLY A 79 8.84 -9.42 -10.93
C GLY A 79 7.83 -10.11 -10.02
N TYR A 80 8.15 -10.31 -8.74
CA TYR A 80 7.20 -10.82 -7.76
C TYR A 80 6.00 -9.88 -7.61
N VAL A 81 4.79 -10.43 -7.55
CA VAL A 81 3.55 -9.67 -7.41
C VAL A 81 2.80 -10.12 -6.17
N GLN A 82 2.51 -9.16 -5.29
CA GLN A 82 1.70 -9.35 -4.10
C GLN A 82 0.41 -8.54 -4.21
N PRO A 83 -0.75 -9.18 -4.44
CA PRO A 83 -2.04 -8.50 -4.36
C PRO A 83 -2.39 -8.13 -2.91
N PHE A 84 -3.12 -7.04 -2.72
CA PHE A 84 -3.58 -6.56 -1.42
C PHE A 84 -4.96 -5.89 -1.49
N GLU A 85 -5.61 -5.80 -0.34
CA GLU A 85 -6.83 -5.01 -0.12
C GLU A 85 -6.60 -4.01 1.00
N VAL A 86 -7.21 -2.83 0.85
CA VAL A 86 -7.33 -1.82 1.89
C VAL A 86 -8.77 -1.81 2.38
N SER A 87 -8.97 -2.03 3.67
CA SER A 87 -10.30 -2.04 4.29
C SER A 87 -10.58 -0.76 5.04
N ALA A 88 -11.75 -0.18 4.77
CA ALA A 88 -12.32 0.90 5.55
C ALA A 88 -12.71 0.43 6.98
N PRO A 89 -12.83 1.35 7.95
CA PRO A 89 -12.45 2.76 7.86
C PRO A 89 -10.96 3.00 8.21
N PHE A 90 -10.25 2.02 8.76
CA PHE A 90 -8.95 2.22 9.40
C PHE A 90 -7.73 1.91 8.51
N CYS A 91 -7.90 1.96 7.19
CA CYS A 91 -6.86 1.70 6.19
C CYS A 91 -6.05 0.43 6.45
N ARG A 92 -6.74 -0.61 6.92
CA ARG A 92 -6.10 -1.89 7.20
C ARG A 92 -5.75 -2.55 5.88
N VAL A 93 -4.47 -2.80 5.68
CA VAL A 93 -3.96 -3.46 4.49
C VAL A 93 -3.83 -4.96 4.77
N ARG A 94 -4.42 -5.77 3.90
CA ARG A 94 -4.35 -7.24 3.97
C ARG A 94 -3.76 -7.80 2.70
N ARG A 95 -2.79 -8.70 2.84
CA ARG A 95 -2.28 -9.51 1.74
C ARG A 95 -3.37 -10.44 1.23
N LEU A 96 -3.53 -10.50 -0.08
CA LEU A 96 -4.32 -11.53 -0.72
C LEU A 96 -3.40 -12.67 -1.15
N GLU A 97 -3.91 -13.89 -1.11
CA GLU A 97 -3.23 -14.99 -1.76
C GLU A 97 -3.26 -14.76 -3.27
N SER A 98 -2.10 -14.77 -3.91
CA SER A 98 -2.02 -14.80 -5.37
C SER A 98 -2.69 -16.10 -5.83
N ARG A 99 -3.91 -16.02 -6.40
CA ARG A 99 -4.50 -17.17 -7.09
C ARG A 99 -3.55 -17.54 -8.23
N GLN A 100 -2.93 -18.71 -8.11
CA GLN A 100 -2.16 -19.37 -9.18
C GLN A 100 -3.11 -19.87 -10.27
#